data_AF-A0A2V2ZFK3-F1
#
_entry.id   AF-A0A2V2ZFK3-F1
#
_cell.length_a   1.000
_cell.length_b   1.000
_cell.length_c   1.000
_cell.angle_alpha   90.00
_cell.angle_beta   90.00
_cell.angle_gamma   90.00
#
_symmetry.space_group_name_H-M   'P 1'
#
loop_
_entity.id
_entity.type
_entity.pdbx_description
1 polymer ?
#
loop_
_entity_poly.entity_id
_entity_poly.type
_entity_poly.pdbx_seq_one_letter_code
_entity_poly.pdbx_strand_id
1 'polypeptide(L)'
;MRLKTLLLALCVASTAAFAQKVKYSKEERKEMNRYLFNEGFNTATDKKVSTIILKDNTEHQGYSKSWEKQRGQILSITIEDVDTRKPIKFEAADIAEMYLYATETEKSMKAAKFISNMRNYSTKKYGKSVTDDAIPYENQIVSLKNKKEPRAFLMQVINPEFNELITVYHDPFASETVSTGFAGAPAFGGGVIKSYYVKKGNKVMWLHKDDFEDNYDFLFGDNPEFMKKYPKNSVEWNYLSFLIYQYTEMNHG
;
A
#
# COMPACT_ATOMS: atom_id res chain seq x y z
N MET A 1 -44.28 19.48 -45.53
CA MET A 1 -42.85 19.48 -45.18
C MET A 1 -42.57 20.36 -43.95
N ARG A 2 -42.88 19.96 -42.70
CA ARG A 2 -42.42 20.66 -41.47
C ARG A 2 -42.49 19.75 -40.23
N LEU A 3 -41.93 18.54 -40.31
CA LEU A 3 -41.85 17.65 -39.13
C LEU A 3 -40.59 16.77 -39.13
N LYS A 4 -39.49 17.26 -39.70
CA LYS A 4 -38.19 16.54 -39.73
C LYS A 4 -37.02 17.33 -39.15
N THR A 5 -37.24 18.55 -38.66
CA THR A 5 -36.18 19.42 -38.12
C THR A 5 -36.16 19.54 -36.60
N LEU A 6 -37.09 18.91 -35.86
CA LEU A 6 -37.07 18.97 -34.39
C LEU A 6 -36.33 17.80 -33.71
N LEU A 7 -36.01 16.72 -34.43
CA LEU A 7 -35.33 15.55 -33.87
C LEU A 7 -33.80 15.63 -33.90
N LEU A 8 -33.22 16.64 -34.56
CA LEU A 8 -31.76 16.82 -34.64
C LEU A 8 -31.21 17.79 -33.57
N ALA A 9 -32.07 18.50 -32.84
CA ALA A 9 -31.66 19.40 -31.77
C ALA A 9 -31.60 18.73 -30.39
N LEU A 10 -32.14 17.50 -30.23
CA LEU A 10 -32.09 16.76 -28.96
C LEU A 10 -30.87 15.84 -28.83
N CYS A 11 -30.09 15.63 -29.89
CA CYS A 11 -28.93 14.72 -29.88
C CYS A 11 -27.58 15.41 -29.60
N VAL A 12 -27.57 16.69 -29.21
CA VAL A 12 -26.31 17.44 -28.94
C VAL A 12 -26.17 17.87 -27.47
N ALA A 13 -27.13 17.51 -26.60
CA ALA A 13 -27.02 17.76 -25.16
C ALA A 13 -26.33 16.62 -24.38
N SER A 14 -25.71 15.64 -25.06
CA SER A 14 -25.15 14.44 -24.43
C SER A 14 -23.64 14.27 -24.59
N THR A 15 -22.88 15.30 -25.00
CA THR A 15 -21.42 15.20 -25.21
C THR A 15 -20.57 16.19 -24.43
N ALA A 16 -21.13 16.87 -23.43
CA ALA A 16 -20.38 17.79 -22.57
C ALA A 16 -20.53 17.49 -21.07
N ALA A 17 -20.53 16.21 -20.68
CA ALA A 17 -20.08 15.83 -19.35
C ALA A 17 -18.56 15.63 -19.39
N PHE A 18 -17.81 16.63 -19.85
CA PHE A 18 -16.41 16.72 -19.43
C PHE A 18 -16.47 16.87 -17.91
N ALA A 19 -16.11 15.82 -17.17
CA ALA A 19 -16.09 15.81 -15.72
C ALA A 19 -15.36 17.07 -15.24
N GLN A 20 -16.10 18.07 -14.76
CA GLN A 20 -15.51 19.32 -14.31
C GLN A 20 -14.52 18.99 -13.19
N LYS A 21 -13.30 19.55 -13.28
CA LYS A 21 -12.28 19.38 -12.24
C LYS A 21 -12.85 19.91 -10.91
N VAL A 22 -13.01 19.04 -9.93
CA VAL A 22 -13.41 19.38 -8.58
C VAL A 22 -12.32 20.23 -7.95
N LYS A 23 -12.70 21.41 -7.43
CA LYS A 23 -11.79 22.32 -6.74
C LYS A 23 -11.93 22.13 -5.25
N TYR A 24 -10.99 21.42 -4.65
CA TYR A 24 -10.89 21.31 -3.19
C TYR A 24 -10.44 22.64 -2.56
N SER A 25 -10.92 22.91 -1.36
CA SER A 25 -10.43 23.96 -0.46
C SER A 25 -8.97 23.70 -0.06
N LYS A 26 -8.37 24.67 0.62
CA LYS A 26 -7.00 24.52 1.15
C LYS A 26 -6.95 23.47 2.25
N GLU A 27 -7.99 23.41 3.05
CA GLU A 27 -8.17 22.51 4.18
C GLU A 27 -8.34 21.06 3.69
N GLU A 28 -9.21 20.85 2.70
CA GLU A 28 -9.37 19.54 2.05
C GLU A 28 -8.06 19.08 1.39
N ARG A 29 -7.35 19.95 0.66
CA ARG A 29 -6.04 19.59 0.11
C ARG A 29 -5.03 19.22 1.20
N LYS A 30 -5.03 19.93 2.33
CA LYS A 30 -4.14 19.61 3.46
C LYS A 30 -4.48 18.23 4.03
N GLU A 31 -5.76 17.90 4.13
CA GLU A 31 -6.21 16.58 4.57
C GLU A 31 -5.84 15.48 3.57
N MET A 32 -6.05 15.70 2.28
CA MET A 32 -5.69 14.76 1.22
C MET A 32 -4.17 14.50 1.13
N ASN A 33 -3.35 15.50 1.50
CA ASN A 33 -1.90 15.37 1.59
C ASN A 33 -1.43 14.59 2.83
N ARG A 34 -2.33 14.19 3.74
CA ARG A 34 -1.93 13.36 4.88
C ARG A 34 -1.48 12.00 4.37
N TYR A 35 -0.25 11.65 4.71
CA TYR A 35 0.28 10.33 4.42
C TYR A 35 -0.21 9.33 5.46
N LEU A 36 -0.93 8.30 5.01
CA LEU A 36 -1.62 7.33 5.87
C LEU A 36 -1.02 5.93 5.81
N PHE A 37 -0.02 5.68 4.96
CA PHE A 37 0.68 4.41 4.98
C PHE A 37 1.70 4.37 6.11
N ASN A 38 1.86 3.18 6.67
CA ASN A 38 2.98 2.84 7.54
C ASN A 38 4.29 2.94 6.76
N GLU A 39 5.35 3.23 7.50
CA GLU A 39 6.69 3.26 6.93
C GLU A 39 7.13 1.85 6.52
N GLY A 40 7.75 1.72 5.34
CA GLY A 40 8.35 0.47 4.89
C GLY A 40 9.63 0.16 5.66
N PHE A 41 9.95 -1.11 5.92
CA PHE A 41 11.16 -1.57 6.61
C PHE A 41 11.92 -2.58 5.75
N ASN A 42 13.24 -2.43 5.74
CA ASN A 42 14.14 -3.24 4.92
C ASN A 42 14.92 -4.25 5.74
N THR A 43 14.88 -4.17 7.08
CA THR A 43 15.51 -5.11 8.00
C THR A 43 14.55 -5.48 9.13
N ALA A 44 14.78 -6.62 9.78
CA ALA A 44 14.17 -6.90 11.08
C ALA A 44 15.24 -7.24 12.11
N THR A 45 14.86 -7.07 13.38
CA THR A 45 15.69 -7.45 14.51
C THR A 45 15.63 -8.96 14.75
N ASP A 46 16.78 -9.49 15.13
CA ASP A 46 16.97 -10.84 15.67
C ASP A 46 16.73 -10.90 17.19
N LYS A 47 16.31 -9.79 17.82
CA LYS A 47 16.11 -9.68 19.28
C LYS A 47 14.68 -9.92 19.73
N LYS A 48 13.72 -9.89 18.80
CA LYS A 48 12.30 -10.16 19.07
C LYS A 48 11.87 -11.45 18.38
N VAL A 49 11.02 -12.21 19.06
CA VAL A 49 10.43 -13.44 18.52
C VAL A 49 9.43 -13.06 17.44
N SER A 50 9.73 -13.45 16.20
CA SER A 50 8.88 -13.29 15.03
C SER A 50 7.97 -14.51 14.86
N THR A 51 6.86 -14.32 14.15
CA THR A 51 5.89 -15.38 13.87
C THR A 51 5.82 -15.62 12.36
N ILE A 52 5.85 -16.88 11.94
CA ILE A 52 5.66 -17.34 10.56
C ILE A 52 4.44 -18.25 10.54
N ILE A 53 3.49 -17.96 9.66
CA ILE A 53 2.30 -18.79 9.45
C ILE A 53 2.38 -19.40 8.05
N LEU A 54 2.42 -20.72 7.97
CA LEU A 54 2.47 -21.45 6.70
C LEU A 54 1.08 -21.57 6.07
N LYS A 55 1.04 -21.95 4.80
CA LYS A 55 -0.22 -22.12 4.03
C LYS A 55 -1.13 -23.22 4.55
N ASP A 56 -0.59 -24.17 5.31
CA ASP A 56 -1.36 -25.19 6.03
C ASP A 56 -1.84 -24.71 7.42
N ASN A 57 -1.60 -23.44 7.76
CA ASN A 57 -1.87 -22.78 9.04
C ASN A 57 -0.98 -23.25 10.21
N THR A 58 0.12 -23.95 9.95
CA THR A 58 1.10 -24.21 11.01
C THR A 58 1.85 -22.91 11.37
N GLU A 59 2.04 -22.68 12.67
CA GLU A 59 2.74 -21.51 13.20
C GLU A 59 4.15 -21.90 13.67
N HIS A 60 5.14 -21.09 13.28
CA HIS A 60 6.50 -21.16 13.77
C HIS A 60 6.91 -19.86 14.43
N GLN A 61 7.59 -19.96 15.57
CA GLN A 61 8.09 -18.81 16.31
C GLN A 61 9.61 -18.86 16.40
N GLY A 62 10.26 -17.72 16.13
CA GLY A 62 11.72 -17.68 16.21
C GLY A 62 12.33 -16.32 15.91
N TYR A 63 13.65 -16.25 16.09
CA TYR A 63 14.42 -15.03 15.88
C TYR A 63 14.87 -14.95 14.42
N SER A 64 14.54 -13.85 13.74
CA SER A 64 14.95 -13.62 12.34
C SER A 64 16.48 -13.57 12.20
N LYS A 65 17.07 -14.46 11.39
CA LYS A 65 18.54 -14.53 11.19
C LYS A 65 19.01 -14.01 9.84
N SER A 66 18.44 -14.50 8.74
CA SER A 66 18.92 -14.16 7.39
C SER A 66 17.81 -14.27 6.36
N TRP A 67 17.84 -13.38 5.36
CA TRP A 67 16.80 -13.29 4.33
C TRP A 67 17.44 -13.34 2.96
N GLU A 68 16.87 -14.13 2.07
CA GLU A 68 17.20 -14.07 0.66
C GLU A 68 16.21 -13.15 -0.04
N LYS A 69 16.72 -12.17 -0.78
CA LYS A 69 15.89 -11.14 -1.42
C LYS A 69 16.19 -11.06 -2.90
N GLN A 70 15.16 -10.77 -3.69
CA GLN A 70 15.31 -10.36 -5.07
C GLN A 70 14.65 -8.99 -5.25
N ARG A 71 15.48 -7.99 -5.57
CA ARG A 71 15.04 -6.57 -5.61
C ARG A 71 14.28 -6.17 -4.35
N GLY A 72 14.80 -6.59 -3.20
CA GLY A 72 14.32 -6.16 -1.87
C GLY A 72 13.14 -6.96 -1.34
N GLN A 73 12.35 -7.58 -2.22
CA GLN A 73 11.28 -8.49 -1.83
C GLN A 73 11.87 -9.83 -1.39
N ILE A 74 11.24 -10.47 -0.39
CA ILE A 74 11.79 -11.63 0.32
C ILE A 74 11.38 -12.91 -0.41
N LEU A 75 12.36 -13.72 -0.80
CA LEU A 75 12.18 -15.06 -1.37
C LEU A 75 12.16 -16.14 -0.30
N SER A 76 12.96 -15.97 0.75
CA SER A 76 13.02 -16.90 1.86
C SER A 76 13.52 -16.20 3.12
N ILE A 77 13.18 -16.77 4.27
CA ILE A 77 13.63 -16.32 5.57
C ILE A 77 14.15 -17.51 6.38
N THR A 78 15.27 -17.32 7.06
CA THR A 78 15.75 -18.25 8.09
C THR A 78 15.48 -17.66 9.46
N ILE A 79 14.79 -18.42 10.31
CA ILE A 79 14.62 -18.10 11.73
C ILE A 79 15.39 -19.11 12.57
N GLU A 80 15.83 -18.68 13.75
CA GLU A 80 16.23 -19.59 14.82
C GLU A 80 15.00 -19.88 15.66
N ASP A 81 14.55 -21.13 15.62
CA ASP A 81 13.37 -21.62 16.33
C ASP A 81 13.52 -21.42 17.85
N VAL A 82 12.47 -20.93 18.49
CA VAL A 82 12.51 -20.55 19.91
C VAL A 82 12.73 -21.75 20.84
N ASP A 83 12.21 -22.93 20.47
CA ASP A 83 12.24 -24.13 21.31
C ASP A 83 13.53 -24.93 21.08
N THR A 84 13.87 -25.17 19.82
CA THR A 84 14.98 -26.05 19.44
C THR A 84 16.31 -25.32 19.28
N ARG A 85 16.29 -23.98 19.17
CA ARG A 85 17.44 -23.12 18.86
C ARG A 85 18.14 -23.47 17.55
N LYS A 86 17.49 -24.22 16.67
CA LYS A 86 18.03 -24.60 15.36
C LYS A 86 17.55 -23.62 14.29
N PRO A 87 18.39 -23.32 13.29
CA PRO A 87 17.95 -22.55 12.14
C PRO A 87 16.98 -23.37 11.28
N ILE A 88 15.86 -22.75 10.90
CA ILE A 88 14.88 -23.30 9.96
C ILE A 88 14.68 -22.26 8.85
N LYS A 89 14.87 -22.70 7.61
CA LYS A 89 14.63 -21.88 6.42
C LYS A 89 13.24 -22.16 5.89
N PHE A 90 12.49 -21.09 5.62
CA PHE A 90 11.18 -21.13 4.99
C PHE A 90 11.22 -20.37 3.68
N GLU A 91 10.76 -21.01 2.61
CA GLU A 91 10.59 -20.38 1.30
C GLU A 91 9.28 -19.59 1.28
N ALA A 92 9.26 -18.45 0.61
CA ALA A 92 8.06 -17.61 0.51
C ALA A 92 6.88 -18.39 -0.05
N ALA A 93 7.12 -19.37 -0.94
CA ALA A 93 6.09 -20.22 -1.53
C ALA A 93 5.29 -21.03 -0.50
N ASP A 94 5.85 -21.32 0.67
CA ASP A 94 5.21 -22.15 1.71
C ASP A 94 4.56 -21.29 2.81
N ILE A 95 4.99 -20.04 2.94
CA ILE A 95 4.48 -19.09 3.92
C ILE A 95 3.19 -18.45 3.40
N ALA A 96 2.19 -18.29 4.28
CA ALA A 96 1.00 -17.48 4.02
C ALA A 96 1.24 -16.03 4.43
N GLU A 97 1.66 -15.83 5.67
CA GLU A 97 1.98 -14.52 6.26
C GLU A 97 3.08 -14.65 7.31
N MET A 98 3.77 -13.54 7.60
CA MET A 98 4.74 -13.48 8.68
C MET A 98 4.74 -12.10 9.33
N TYR A 99 5.20 -12.07 10.58
CA TYR A 99 5.25 -10.88 11.42
C TYR A 99 6.66 -10.69 11.94
N LEU A 100 7.30 -9.62 11.47
CA LEU A 100 8.68 -9.28 11.83
C LEU A 100 8.73 -7.97 12.59
N TYR A 101 9.88 -7.63 13.17
CA TYR A 101 10.03 -6.43 13.99
C TYR A 101 11.18 -5.57 13.50
N ALA A 102 10.98 -4.26 13.35
CA ALA A 102 12.06 -3.37 12.91
C ALA A 102 13.25 -3.35 13.89
N THR A 103 14.45 -3.15 13.34
CA THR A 103 15.64 -2.86 14.15
C THR A 103 15.54 -1.48 14.79
N GLU A 104 16.14 -1.29 15.97
CA GLU A 104 16.16 0.01 16.65
C GLU A 104 16.84 1.10 15.81
N THR A 105 17.88 0.73 15.04
CA THR A 105 18.54 1.64 14.10
C THR A 105 17.59 2.09 13.00
N GLU A 106 16.86 1.16 12.38
CA GLU A 106 15.93 1.51 11.31
C GLU A 106 14.74 2.31 11.84
N LYS A 107 14.21 1.99 13.03
CA LYS A 107 13.22 2.80 13.75
C LYS A 107 13.73 4.22 13.99
N SER A 108 14.97 4.38 14.46
CA SER A 108 15.58 5.69 14.75
C SER A 108 15.80 6.52 13.49
N MET A 109 16.32 5.92 12.41
CA MET A 109 16.48 6.58 11.11
C MET A 109 15.15 7.05 10.54
N LYS A 110 14.07 6.34 10.84
CA LYS A 110 12.73 6.62 10.35
C LYS A 110 11.87 7.35 11.38
N ALA A 111 12.41 7.71 12.54
CA ALA A 111 11.63 8.25 13.67
C ALA A 111 10.76 9.46 13.27
N ALA A 112 11.27 10.34 12.40
CA ALA A 112 10.50 11.48 11.89
C ALA A 112 9.24 11.08 11.09
N LYS A 113 9.30 9.97 10.32
CA LYS A 113 8.16 9.41 9.56
C LYS A 113 7.34 8.40 10.38
N PHE A 114 8.00 7.69 11.28
CA PHE A 114 7.45 6.66 12.15
C PHE A 114 6.55 7.25 13.23
N ILE A 115 6.97 8.35 13.88
CA ILE A 115 6.18 9.03 14.91
C ILE A 115 4.93 9.71 14.33
N SER A 116 4.96 10.16 13.07
CA SER A 116 3.80 10.80 12.44
C SER A 116 2.72 9.82 11.98
N ASN A 117 3.09 8.58 11.66
CA ASN A 117 2.23 7.62 10.96
C ASN A 117 1.88 6.37 11.79
N MET A 118 2.48 6.17 12.97
CA MET A 118 2.02 5.17 13.94
C MET A 118 0.66 5.61 14.51
N ARG A 119 -0.40 5.32 13.76
CA ARG A 119 -1.73 5.16 14.34
C ARG A 119 -1.81 3.77 14.96
N ASN A 120 -2.63 3.68 16.00
CA ASN A 120 -2.72 2.52 16.87
C ASN A 120 -3.08 1.29 16.06
N TYR A 121 -2.13 0.37 15.94
CA TYR A 121 -2.33 -1.01 15.51
C TYR A 121 -3.36 -1.67 16.43
N SER A 122 -4.65 -1.50 16.15
CA SER A 122 -5.67 -2.43 16.66
C SER A 122 -5.94 -3.40 15.51
N THR A 123 -5.17 -4.46 15.47
CA THR A 123 -5.29 -5.56 14.51
C THR A 123 -6.61 -6.29 14.73
N LYS A 124 -7.71 -5.76 14.16
CA LYS A 124 -9.02 -6.43 14.17
C LYS A 124 -9.01 -7.82 13.50
N LYS A 125 -7.90 -8.24 12.87
CA LYS A 125 -7.79 -9.48 12.11
C LYS A 125 -6.73 -10.49 12.57
N TYR A 126 -5.82 -10.13 13.48
CA TYR A 126 -4.63 -10.97 13.71
C TYR A 126 -4.54 -11.42 15.18
N GLY A 127 -4.17 -12.69 15.39
CA GLY A 127 -4.29 -13.39 16.66
C GLY A 127 -3.57 -12.72 17.85
N LYS A 128 -3.91 -13.15 19.06
CA LYS A 128 -3.42 -12.60 20.35
C LYS A 128 -1.89 -12.65 20.55
N SER A 129 -1.12 -13.25 19.64
CA SER A 129 0.34 -13.43 19.73
C SER A 129 1.17 -12.33 19.08
N VAL A 130 0.54 -11.41 18.33
CA VAL A 130 1.24 -10.35 17.59
C VAL A 130 1.16 -9.03 18.36
N THR A 131 2.31 -8.39 18.64
CA THR A 131 2.34 -7.09 19.32
C THR A 131 2.09 -5.94 18.36
N ASP A 132 1.65 -4.80 18.88
CA ASP A 132 1.27 -3.60 18.10
C ASP A 132 2.40 -3.04 17.21
N ASP A 133 3.67 -3.40 17.45
CA ASP A 133 4.82 -2.97 16.64
C ASP A 133 5.30 -4.01 15.63
N ALA A 134 4.54 -5.09 15.44
CA ALA A 134 4.82 -6.08 14.42
C ALA A 134 4.55 -5.55 13.02
N ILE A 135 5.40 -5.96 12.08
CA ILE A 135 5.35 -5.57 10.68
C ILE A 135 4.81 -6.77 9.90
N PRO A 136 3.61 -6.67 9.33
CA PRO A 136 2.99 -7.75 8.57
C PRO A 136 3.60 -7.86 7.18
N TYR A 137 3.84 -9.10 6.78
CA TYR A 137 4.19 -9.48 5.42
C TYR A 137 3.23 -10.57 4.95
N GLU A 138 2.79 -10.47 3.70
CA GLU A 138 1.92 -11.47 3.08
C GLU A 138 2.62 -12.11 1.88
N ASN A 139 2.31 -13.38 1.62
CA ASN A 139 2.70 -14.04 0.39
C ASN A 139 1.90 -13.49 -0.80
N GLN A 140 2.62 -13.09 -1.85
CA GLN A 140 2.04 -12.70 -3.12
C GLN A 140 2.84 -13.29 -4.28
N ILE A 141 2.13 -13.74 -5.32
CA ILE A 141 2.74 -14.09 -6.61
C ILE A 141 2.81 -12.80 -7.43
N VAL A 142 4.01 -12.27 -7.62
CA VAL A 142 4.20 -10.99 -8.33
C VAL A 142 5.27 -11.05 -9.40
N SER A 143 5.03 -10.33 -10.50
CA SER A 143 6.06 -9.96 -11.46
C SER A 143 6.76 -8.69 -10.99
N LEU A 144 8.03 -8.79 -10.60
CA LEU A 144 8.77 -7.62 -10.09
C LEU A 144 8.88 -6.53 -11.16
N LYS A 145 8.39 -5.33 -10.83
CA LYS A 145 8.24 -4.19 -11.75
C LYS A 145 7.46 -4.51 -13.05
N ASN A 146 6.55 -5.49 -13.01
CA ASN A 146 5.79 -5.98 -14.16
C ASN A 146 6.67 -6.47 -15.34
N LYS A 147 7.92 -6.90 -15.07
CA LYS A 147 8.94 -7.20 -16.09
C LYS A 147 9.62 -8.56 -15.94
N LYS A 148 9.34 -9.29 -14.86
CA LYS A 148 10.03 -10.55 -14.52
C LYS A 148 9.03 -11.69 -14.44
N GLU A 149 9.52 -12.92 -14.53
CA GLU A 149 8.67 -14.08 -14.27
C GLU A 149 8.00 -13.95 -12.90
N PRO A 150 6.68 -14.17 -12.80
CA PRO A 150 5.99 -14.19 -11.53
C PRO A 150 6.61 -15.22 -10.59
N ARG A 151 6.87 -14.81 -9.35
CA ARG A 151 7.37 -15.67 -8.28
C ARG A 151 6.66 -15.34 -6.98
N ALA A 152 6.66 -16.30 -6.06
CA ALA A 152 6.21 -16.08 -4.71
C ALA A 152 7.20 -15.17 -3.97
N PHE A 153 6.69 -14.10 -3.36
CA PHE A 153 7.43 -13.20 -2.49
C PHE A 153 6.64 -12.94 -1.22
N LEU A 154 7.34 -12.70 -0.13
CA LEU A 154 6.76 -12.07 1.05
C LEU A 154 6.93 -10.56 0.94
N MET A 155 5.80 -9.86 0.95
CA MET A 155 5.74 -8.42 0.72
C MET A 155 5.16 -7.72 1.95
N GLN A 156 5.84 -6.68 2.41
CA GLN A 156 5.43 -5.93 3.59
C GLN A 156 4.14 -5.16 3.31
N VAL A 157 3.10 -5.37 4.12
CA VAL A 157 1.86 -4.58 4.05
C VAL A 157 2.07 -3.24 4.76
N ILE A 158 1.76 -2.14 4.08
CA ILE A 158 1.94 -0.78 4.61
C ILE A 158 0.63 -0.04 4.90
N ASN A 159 -0.53 -0.63 4.58
CA ASN A 159 -1.84 -0.08 4.97
C ASN A 159 -2.71 -1.07 5.77
N PRO A 160 -2.15 -1.81 6.75
CA PRO A 160 -2.84 -2.93 7.40
C PRO A 160 -4.13 -2.53 8.15
N GLU A 161 -4.32 -1.25 8.48
CA GLU A 161 -5.52 -0.75 9.13
C GLU A 161 -6.73 -0.61 8.18
N PHE A 162 -6.51 -0.57 6.86
CA PHE A 162 -7.54 -0.30 5.84
C PHE A 162 -7.23 -1.04 4.51
N ASN A 163 -6.73 -2.28 4.59
CA ASN A 163 -6.26 -3.08 3.45
C ASN A 163 -7.29 -4.04 2.83
N GLU A 164 -8.52 -4.04 3.31
CA GLU A 164 -9.59 -5.00 2.99
C GLU A 164 -10.02 -4.99 1.53
N LEU A 165 -10.01 -3.83 0.87
CA LEU A 165 -10.37 -3.70 -0.54
C LEU A 165 -9.14 -3.53 -1.42
N ILE A 166 -8.16 -2.77 -0.93
CA ILE A 166 -6.90 -2.51 -1.63
C ILE A 166 -5.76 -2.70 -0.63
N THR A 167 -4.92 -3.70 -0.87
CA THR A 167 -3.71 -3.91 -0.08
C THR A 167 -2.52 -3.25 -0.77
N VAL A 168 -1.75 -2.46 -0.03
CA VAL A 168 -0.57 -1.77 -0.51
C VAL A 168 0.65 -2.40 0.14
N TYR A 169 1.62 -2.77 -0.69
CA TYR A 169 2.88 -3.32 -0.26
C TYR A 169 4.05 -2.37 -0.52
N HIS A 170 5.01 -2.38 0.40
CA HIS A 170 6.25 -1.63 0.29
C HIS A 170 7.05 -2.04 -0.95
N ASP A 171 7.61 -1.05 -1.66
CA ASP A 171 8.61 -1.24 -2.70
C ASP A 171 9.97 -0.77 -2.17
N PRO A 172 10.87 -1.68 -1.74
CA PRO A 172 12.17 -1.33 -1.16
C PRO A 172 13.09 -0.52 -2.08
N PHE A 173 12.79 -0.48 -3.38
CA PHE A 173 13.55 0.26 -4.39
C PHE A 173 12.80 1.47 -4.94
N ALA A 174 11.67 1.84 -4.32
CA ALA A 174 10.96 3.04 -4.70
C ALA A 174 11.86 4.26 -4.50
N SER A 175 12.00 5.05 -5.57
CA SER A 175 12.70 6.32 -5.48
C SER A 175 11.80 7.36 -4.83
N GLU A 176 12.39 8.31 -4.11
CA GLU A 176 11.67 9.47 -3.59
C GLU A 176 11.87 10.67 -4.54
N THR A 177 10.84 11.49 -4.72
CA THR A 177 11.00 12.83 -5.30
C THR A 177 11.14 13.81 -4.16
N VAL A 178 12.17 14.65 -4.15
CA VAL A 178 12.20 15.80 -3.24
C VAL A 178 10.94 16.62 -3.50
N SER A 179 10.06 16.68 -2.52
CA SER A 179 8.79 17.37 -2.66
C SER A 179 8.88 18.76 -2.02
N THR A 180 8.58 19.77 -2.82
CA THR A 180 8.34 21.11 -2.34
C THR A 180 6.89 21.15 -1.86
N GLY A 181 6.69 21.28 -0.56
CA GLY A 181 5.39 21.42 0.09
C GLY A 181 4.71 22.76 -0.17
N PHE A 182 3.58 22.95 0.51
CA PHE A 182 2.74 24.13 0.39
C PHE A 182 3.52 25.41 0.75
N ALA A 183 3.46 26.43 -0.12
CA ALA A 183 4.18 27.70 -0.01
C ALA A 183 5.72 27.66 -0.21
N GLY A 184 6.25 26.65 -0.90
CA GLY A 184 7.70 26.57 -1.20
C GLY A 184 8.54 26.01 -0.05
N ALA A 185 7.92 25.66 1.07
CA ALA A 185 8.57 24.94 2.18
C ALA A 185 8.73 23.46 1.81
N PRO A 186 9.75 22.73 2.27
CA PRO A 186 9.84 21.27 2.12
C PRO A 186 8.57 20.60 2.64
N ALA A 187 8.05 19.57 1.98
CA ALA A 187 6.94 18.82 2.56
C ALA A 187 7.42 18.19 3.88
N PHE A 188 6.64 18.37 4.95
CA PHE A 188 6.90 17.72 6.23
C PHE A 188 6.77 16.21 6.01
N GLY A 189 7.90 15.48 5.99
CA GLY A 189 7.91 14.02 5.81
C GLY A 189 8.93 13.47 4.81
N GLY A 190 9.73 14.30 4.14
CA GLY A 190 10.71 13.83 3.17
C GLY A 190 10.17 13.77 1.74
N GLY A 191 10.80 13.00 0.86
CA GLY A 191 10.38 12.93 -0.52
C GLY A 191 9.12 12.08 -0.74
N VAL A 192 8.41 12.34 -1.82
CA VAL A 192 7.25 11.55 -2.26
C VAL A 192 7.74 10.25 -2.87
N ILE A 193 7.40 9.12 -2.25
CA ILE A 193 7.67 7.77 -2.76
C ILE A 193 6.96 7.60 -4.10
N LYS A 194 7.69 7.14 -5.13
CA LYS A 194 7.20 7.09 -6.52
C LYS A 194 6.51 5.80 -6.91
N SER A 195 6.60 4.74 -6.11
CA SER A 195 6.01 3.45 -6.46
C SER A 195 5.64 2.61 -5.25
N TYR A 196 4.63 1.78 -5.47
CA TYR A 196 4.19 0.73 -4.55
C TYR A 196 3.83 -0.52 -5.34
N TYR A 197 3.67 -1.66 -4.66
CA TYR A 197 2.87 -2.74 -5.22
C TYR A 197 1.46 -2.65 -4.64
N VAL A 198 0.45 -2.73 -5.49
CA VAL A 198 -0.95 -2.58 -5.11
C VAL A 198 -1.72 -3.81 -5.54
N LYS A 199 -2.47 -4.38 -4.61
CA LYS A 199 -3.39 -5.49 -4.83
C LYS A 199 -4.82 -5.01 -4.71
N LYS A 200 -5.63 -5.32 -5.72
CA LYS A 200 -7.08 -5.17 -5.69
C LYS A 200 -7.71 -6.42 -6.28
N GLY A 201 -8.59 -7.07 -5.52
CA GLY A 201 -9.05 -8.43 -5.82
C GLY A 201 -7.86 -9.40 -5.93
N ASN A 202 -7.80 -10.15 -7.03
CA ASN A 202 -6.74 -11.13 -7.28
C ASN A 202 -5.53 -10.59 -8.04
N LYS A 203 -5.55 -9.31 -8.45
CA LYS A 203 -4.48 -8.71 -9.25
C LYS A 203 -3.55 -7.92 -8.34
N VAL A 204 -2.26 -8.23 -8.42
CA VAL A 204 -1.18 -7.42 -7.85
C VAL A 204 -0.43 -6.73 -8.98
N MET A 205 -0.21 -5.43 -8.87
CA MET A 205 0.53 -4.64 -9.86
C MET A 205 1.58 -3.77 -9.18
N TRP A 206 2.73 -3.61 -9.83
CA TRP A 206 3.63 -2.50 -9.50
C TRP A 206 3.02 -1.21 -10.07
N LEU A 207 2.67 -0.27 -9.19
CA LEU A 207 2.07 1.03 -9.51
C LEU A 207 3.13 2.12 -9.35
N HIS A 208 3.57 2.69 -10.48
CA HIS A 208 4.41 3.89 -10.48
C HIS A 208 3.54 5.14 -10.56
N LYS A 209 4.04 6.27 -10.03
CA LYS A 209 3.32 7.55 -10.05
C LYS A 209 2.86 8.00 -11.44
N ASP A 210 3.63 7.66 -12.47
CA ASP A 210 3.35 8.05 -13.86
C ASP A 210 2.20 7.20 -14.44
N ASP A 211 1.95 6.02 -13.87
CA ASP A 211 0.88 5.10 -14.29
C ASP A 211 -0.39 5.27 -13.43
N PHE A 212 -0.37 6.17 -12.45
CA PHE A 212 -1.48 6.34 -11.49
C PHE A 212 -2.78 6.75 -12.18
N GLU A 213 -2.69 7.71 -13.10
CA GLU A 213 -3.85 8.20 -13.83
C GLU A 213 -4.48 7.06 -14.65
N ASP A 214 -3.68 6.29 -15.38
CA ASP A 214 -4.15 5.17 -16.20
C ASP A 214 -4.79 4.04 -15.40
N ASN A 215 -4.37 3.85 -14.14
CA ASN A 215 -4.90 2.81 -13.27
C ASN A 215 -5.98 3.31 -12.29
N TYR A 216 -6.37 4.59 -12.35
CA TYR A 216 -7.33 5.17 -11.43
C TYR A 216 -8.68 4.45 -11.43
N ASP A 217 -9.20 4.15 -12.63
CA ASP A 217 -10.50 3.49 -12.80
C ASP A 217 -10.44 2.02 -12.32
N PHE A 218 -9.30 1.34 -12.50
CA PHE A 218 -9.10 0.02 -11.91
C PHE A 218 -9.15 0.09 -10.38
N LEU A 219 -8.51 1.09 -9.78
CA LEU A 219 -8.43 1.24 -8.33
C LEU A 219 -9.75 1.67 -7.69
N PHE A 220 -10.54 2.53 -8.34
CA PHE A 220 -11.68 3.19 -7.68
C PHE A 220 -12.97 3.25 -8.49
N GLY A 221 -12.95 2.85 -9.77
CA GLY A 221 -14.04 3.05 -10.72
C GLY A 221 -15.31 2.24 -10.45
N ASP A 222 -15.23 1.26 -9.55
CA ASP A 222 -16.33 0.45 -9.04
C ASP A 222 -17.15 1.14 -7.93
N ASN A 223 -16.71 2.31 -7.42
CA ASN A 223 -17.50 3.12 -6.49
C ASN A 223 -17.86 4.48 -7.13
N PRO A 224 -19.09 4.64 -7.69
CA PRO A 224 -19.51 5.88 -8.34
C PRO A 224 -19.52 7.11 -7.43
N GLU A 225 -19.84 6.94 -6.14
CA GLU A 225 -19.85 8.04 -5.17
C GLU A 225 -18.44 8.53 -4.88
N PHE A 226 -17.49 7.60 -4.72
CA PHE A 226 -16.08 7.90 -4.60
C PHE A 226 -15.58 8.65 -5.85
N MET A 227 -15.88 8.14 -7.05
CA MET A 227 -15.47 8.76 -8.31
C MET A 227 -16.07 10.17 -8.51
N LYS A 228 -17.26 10.43 -7.98
CA LYS A 228 -17.88 11.76 -7.98
C LYS A 228 -17.18 12.71 -7.01
N LYS A 229 -16.81 12.23 -5.82
CA LYS A 229 -16.15 13.03 -4.77
C LYS A 229 -14.68 13.29 -5.10
N TYR A 230 -14.01 12.28 -5.66
CA TYR A 230 -12.61 12.26 -6.01
C TYR A 230 -12.41 11.89 -7.48
N PRO A 231 -12.78 12.76 -8.44
CA PRO A 231 -12.59 12.42 -9.84
C PRO A 231 -11.10 12.43 -10.22
N LYS A 232 -10.73 11.48 -11.09
CA LYS A 232 -9.38 11.25 -11.63
C LYS A 232 -8.62 12.53 -11.99
N ASN A 233 -9.25 13.48 -12.67
CA ASN A 233 -8.62 14.73 -13.13
C ASN A 233 -8.42 15.80 -12.04
N SER A 234 -8.86 15.51 -10.81
CA SER A 234 -8.86 16.44 -9.68
C SER A 234 -7.92 16.03 -8.56
N VAL A 235 -7.36 14.82 -8.64
CA VAL A 235 -6.50 14.25 -7.60
C VAL A 235 -5.07 14.08 -8.10
N GLU A 236 -4.14 13.96 -7.17
CA GLU A 236 -2.69 13.87 -7.44
C GLU A 236 -2.12 12.61 -6.78
N TRP A 237 -0.98 12.13 -7.28
CA TRP A 237 -0.29 10.97 -6.73
C TRP A 237 -0.05 11.04 -5.21
N ASN A 238 0.26 12.24 -4.70
CA ASN A 238 0.52 12.45 -3.28
C ASN A 238 -0.69 12.13 -2.39
N TYR A 239 -1.89 12.07 -2.97
CA TYR A 239 -3.12 11.75 -2.25
C TYR A 239 -3.39 10.25 -2.20
N LEU A 240 -2.57 9.38 -2.81
CA LEU A 240 -2.86 7.95 -2.95
C LEU A 240 -3.24 7.29 -1.62
N SER A 241 -2.47 7.52 -0.55
CA SER A 241 -2.74 6.90 0.76
C SER A 241 -4.07 7.35 1.36
N PHE A 242 -4.40 8.64 1.22
CA PHE A 242 -5.70 9.19 1.60
C PHE A 242 -6.83 8.63 0.73
N LEU A 243 -6.64 8.53 -0.58
CA LEU A 243 -7.65 8.03 -1.51
C LEU A 243 -7.98 6.57 -1.24
N ILE A 244 -6.98 5.73 -0.96
CA ILE A 244 -7.21 4.33 -0.59
C ILE A 244 -7.96 4.24 0.75
N TYR A 245 -7.55 5.01 1.76
CA TYR A 245 -8.28 5.08 3.03
C TYR A 245 -9.74 5.50 2.84
N GLN A 246 -10.00 6.60 2.12
CA GLN A 246 -11.36 7.07 1.88
C GLN A 246 -12.18 6.11 1.02
N TYR A 247 -11.57 5.46 0.04
CA TYR A 247 -12.24 4.44 -0.76
C TYR A 247 -12.70 3.29 0.13
N THR A 248 -11.83 2.84 1.02
CA THR A 248 -12.16 1.82 2.02
C THR A 248 -13.32 2.27 2.92
N GLU A 249 -13.22 3.44 3.54
CA GLU A 249 -14.27 3.97 4.44
C GLU A 249 -15.62 4.16 3.73
N MET A 250 -15.62 4.68 2.50
CA MET A 250 -16.85 4.92 1.73
C MET A 250 -17.52 3.63 1.25
N ASN A 251 -16.81 2.50 1.23
CA ASN A 251 -17.39 1.18 0.93
C ASN A 251 -17.88 0.44 2.19
N HIS A 252 -17.61 0.98 3.39
CA HIS A 252 -18.18 0.51 4.65
C HIS A 252 -19.45 1.28 5.06
N GLY A 253 -19.82 2.31 4.28
CA GLY A 253 -21.04 3.12 4.44
C GLY A 253 -22.31 2.41 4.01
#